data_AF-A0A2W5Y735-F1
#
_entry.id   AF-A0A2W5Y735-F1
#
_cell.length_a   1.000
_cell.length_b   1.000
_cell.length_c   1.000
_cell.angle_alpha   90.00
_cell.angle_beta   90.00
_cell.angle_gamma   90.00
#
_symmetry.space_group_name_H-M   'P 1'
#
loop_
_entity.id
_entity.type
_entity.pdbx_description
1 polymer ?
#
loop_
_entity_poly.entity_id
_entity_poly.type
_entity_poly.pdbx_seq_one_letter_code
_entity_poly.pdbx_strand_id
1 'polypeptide(L)'
;MATRRQLVAAGVAANDTPPPRPWLAIQGPGDASTLWYAVLRKRVRGVVIGTLSIRHCAHHASLLETGWEEVPVSDIGAALRGSKDQAM
;
A
#
# COMPACT_ATOMS: atom_id res chain seq x y z
N MET A 1 -4.75 0.89 -2.18
CA MET A 1 -3.30 0.99 -1.89
C MET A 1 -2.54 0.36 -3.06
N ALA A 2 -1.28 0.73 -3.29
CA ALA A 2 -0.45 0.17 -4.36
C ALA A 2 1.03 0.23 -3.96
N THR A 3 1.85 -0.69 -4.47
CA THR A 3 3.31 -0.63 -4.29
C THR A 3 3.96 0.34 -5.27
N ARG A 4 5.18 0.80 -4.95
CA ARG A 4 5.98 1.65 -5.84
C ARG A 4 6.14 1.03 -7.24
N ARG A 5 6.50 -0.26 -7.28
CA ARG A 5 6.64 -1.03 -8.53
C ARG A 5 5.36 -1.02 -9.37
N GLN A 6 4.19 -1.13 -8.74
CA GLN A 6 2.91 -1.11 -9.44
C GLN A 6 2.59 0.28 -10.02
N LEU A 7 2.89 1.36 -9.30
CA LEU A 7 2.68 2.72 -9.80
C LEU A 7 3.59 3.03 -11.01
N VAL A 8 4.85 2.60 -10.95
CA VAL A 8 5.81 2.74 -12.06
C VAL A 8 5.37 1.91 -13.27
N ALA A 9 4.97 0.66 -13.06
CA ALA A 9 4.48 -0.22 -14.13
C ALA A 9 3.15 0.26 -14.77
N ALA A 10 2.43 1.16 -14.11
CA ALA A 10 1.22 1.80 -14.62
C ALA A 10 1.47 3.21 -15.21
N GLY A 11 2.73 3.67 -15.26
CA GLY A 11 3.07 5.02 -15.74
C GLY A 11 2.62 6.16 -14.82
N VAL A 12 2.21 5.86 -13.59
CA VAL A 12 1.67 6.86 -12.64
C VAL A 12 2.79 7.59 -11.87
N ALA A 13 3.97 6.98 -11.72
CA ALA A 13 5.13 7.58 -11.05
C ALA A 13 6.45 7.12 -11.69
N ALA A 14 7.51 7.93 -11.59
CA ALA A 14 8.88 7.48 -11.85
C ALA A 14 9.51 6.86 -10.59
N ASN A 15 10.65 6.17 -10.73
CA ASN A 15 11.31 5.45 -9.63
C ASN A 15 11.89 6.36 -8.54
N ASP A 16 12.26 7.59 -8.88
CA ASP A 16 12.96 8.56 -8.04
C ASP A 16 12.07 9.75 -7.62
N THR A 17 10.94 9.99 -8.29
CA THR A 17 10.01 11.06 -7.93
C THR A 17 8.88 10.59 -7.01
N PRO A 18 8.48 11.34 -5.96
CA PRO A 18 7.31 10.99 -5.16
C PRO A 18 6.06 10.74 -6.02
N PRO A 19 5.19 9.78 -5.66
CA PRO A 19 3.98 9.55 -6.43
C PRO A 19 3.06 10.77 -6.35
N PRO A 20 2.33 11.11 -7.43
CA PRO A 20 1.42 12.24 -7.42
C PRO A 20 0.21 11.97 -6.51
N ARG A 21 -0.46 13.03 -6.06
CA ARG A 21 -1.75 12.89 -5.37
C ARG A 21 -2.75 12.12 -6.26
N PRO A 22 -3.66 11.31 -5.68
CA PRO A 22 -3.93 11.13 -4.25
C PRO A 22 -3.02 10.10 -3.56
N TRP A 23 -2.00 9.58 -4.24
CA TRP A 23 -1.11 8.56 -3.70
C TRP A 23 -0.16 9.16 -2.66
N LEU A 24 -0.36 8.82 -1.39
CA LEU A 24 0.55 9.19 -0.31
C LEU A 24 1.53 8.06 -0.07
N ALA A 25 2.83 8.37 -0.13
CA ALA A 25 3.88 7.40 0.13
C ALA A 25 3.86 6.97 1.61
N ILE A 26 3.85 5.66 1.84
CA ILE A 26 4.05 5.10 3.18
C ILE A 26 5.54 5.03 3.42
N GLN A 27 6.00 5.57 4.55
CA GLN A 27 7.40 5.48 4.96
C GLN A 27 7.76 4.02 5.20
N GLY A 28 8.76 3.52 4.47
CA GLY A 28 9.23 2.14 4.57
C GLY A 28 10.40 1.87 3.61
N PRO A 29 11.19 0.81 3.84
CA PRO A 29 12.27 0.41 2.93
C PRO A 29 11.73 0.13 1.52
N GLY A 30 12.43 0.63 0.50
CA GLY A 30 12.03 0.48 -0.91
C GLY A 30 12.05 -0.97 -1.41
N ASP A 31 12.74 -1.85 -0.70
CA ASP A 31 12.99 -3.27 -0.99
C ASP A 31 12.40 -4.20 0.09
N ALA A 32 11.28 -3.79 0.71
CA ALA A 32 10.49 -4.59 1.66
C ALA A 32 10.10 -6.02 1.19
N SER A 33 10.47 -6.40 -0.04
CA SER A 33 10.35 -7.73 -0.66
C SER A 33 10.96 -8.89 0.12
N THR A 34 11.87 -8.68 1.07
CA THR A 34 12.51 -9.75 1.86
C THR A 34 11.93 -9.93 3.27
N LEU A 35 11.00 -9.09 3.71
CA LEU A 35 10.57 -9.03 5.11
C LEU A 35 9.08 -9.32 5.28
N TRP A 36 8.79 -9.81 6.49
CA TRP A 36 7.48 -10.09 7.08
C TRP A 36 6.65 -8.80 7.21
N TYR A 37 6.47 -7.99 6.16
CA TYR A 37 5.71 -6.73 6.23
C TYR A 37 4.23 -6.94 5.91
N ALA A 38 3.38 -6.22 6.65
CA ALA A 38 1.96 -6.04 6.40
C ALA A 38 1.70 -4.61 5.93
N VAL A 39 0.96 -4.50 4.84
CA VAL A 39 0.32 -3.24 4.46
C VAL A 39 -1.01 -3.20 5.20
N LEU A 40 -1.20 -2.22 6.07
CA LEU A 40 -2.46 -2.04 6.79
C LEU A 40 -3.18 -0.78 6.33
N ARG A 41 -4.50 -0.81 6.40
CA ARG A 41 -5.37 0.33 6.16
C ARG A 41 -6.31 0.57 7.33
N LYS A 42 -6.76 1.80 7.49
CA LYS A 42 -7.84 2.15 8.43
C LYS A 42 -8.70 3.25 7.82
N ARG A 43 -10.01 3.21 8.05
CA ARG A 43 -10.92 4.29 7.64
C ARG A 43 -11.06 5.28 8.80
N VAL A 44 -10.75 6.55 8.54
CA VAL A 44 -10.80 7.65 9.51
C VAL A 44 -11.52 8.82 8.86
N ARG A 45 -12.65 9.26 9.46
CA ARG A 45 -13.44 10.43 8.98
C ARG A 45 -13.72 10.39 7.47
N GLY A 46 -14.10 9.22 6.95
CA GLY A 46 -14.40 9.02 5.52
C GLY A 46 -13.19 8.82 4.61
N VAL A 47 -11.96 9.00 5.10
CA VAL A 47 -10.72 8.82 4.34
C VAL A 47 -10.06 7.49 4.71
N VAL A 48 -9.45 6.81 3.73
CA VAL A 48 -8.64 5.60 3.97
C VAL A 48 -7.19 6.02 4.17
N ILE A 49 -6.62 5.71 5.33
CA ILE A 49 -5.19 5.90 5.62
C ILE A 49 -4.46 4.56 5.57
N GLY A 50 -3.15 4.63 5.37
CA GLY A 50 -2.28 3.48 5.18
C GLY A 50 -1.07 3.49 6.09
N THR A 51 -0.59 2.31 6.48
CA THR A 51 0.70 2.14 7.17
C THR A 51 1.38 0.84 6.75
N LEU A 52 2.68 0.75 7.03
CA LEU A 52 3.50 -0.45 6.84
C LEU A 52 4.02 -0.87 8.21
N SER A 53 3.89 -2.15 8.55
CA SER A 53 4.36 -2.70 9.82
C SER A 53 4.93 -4.10 9.64
N ILE A 54 5.85 -4.53 10.50
CA ILE A 54 6.34 -5.91 10.50
C ILE A 54 5.27 -6.81 11.14
N ARG A 55 4.76 -7.80 10.41
CA ARG A 55 3.84 -8.85 10.86
C ARG A 55 4.37 -9.57 12.10
N HIS A 56 3.44 -10.08 12.89
CA HIS A 56 3.69 -10.84 14.14
C HIS A 56 4.60 -10.15 15.18
N CYS A 57 4.75 -8.83 15.11
CA CYS A 57 5.35 -8.05 16.19
C CYS A 57 4.27 -7.36 17.04
N ALA A 58 4.64 -6.89 18.23
CA ALA A 58 3.73 -6.19 19.14
C ALA A 58 3.06 -4.96 18.48
N HIS A 59 3.81 -4.21 17.66
CA HIS A 59 3.26 -3.06 16.96
C HIS A 59 2.18 -3.47 15.94
N HIS A 60 2.38 -4.56 15.20
CA HIS A 60 1.38 -5.10 14.29
C HIS A 60 0.11 -5.56 15.02
N ALA A 61 0.25 -6.30 16.12
CA ALA A 61 -0.90 -6.71 16.94
C ALA A 61 -1.70 -5.49 17.44
N SER A 62 -1.01 -4.48 17.97
CA SER A 62 -1.63 -3.23 18.43
C SER A 62 -2.38 -2.49 17.32
N LEU A 63 -1.86 -2.48 16.09
CA LEU A 63 -2.57 -1.90 14.96
C LEU A 63 -3.87 -2.67 14.68
N LEU A 64 -3.84 -4.00 14.64
CA LEU A 64 -5.04 -4.82 14.44
C LEU A 64 -6.09 -4.57 15.53
N GLU A 65 -5.69 -4.57 16.80
CA GLU A 65 -6.57 -4.30 17.95
C GLU A 65 -7.21 -2.91 17.88
N THR A 66 -6.49 -1.92 17.34
CA THR A 66 -7.00 -0.56 17.18
C THR A 66 -7.80 -0.37 15.89
N GLY A 67 -8.21 -1.46 15.22
CA GLY A 67 -9.10 -1.45 14.07
C GLY A 67 -8.41 -1.13 12.74
N TRP A 68 -7.11 -1.40 12.63
CA TRP A 68 -6.46 -1.48 11.32
C TRP A 68 -6.72 -2.85 10.69
N GLU A 69 -6.91 -2.86 9.39
CA GLU A 69 -7.10 -4.07 8.61
C GLU A 69 -5.85 -4.32 7.77
N GLU A 70 -5.38 -5.56 7.76
CA GLU A 70 -4.38 -5.97 6.79
C GLU A 70 -4.98 -5.99 5.38
N VAL A 71 -4.26 -5.44 4.41
CA VAL A 71 -4.62 -5.52 2.99
C VAL A 71 -3.99 -6.78 2.41
N PRO A 72 -4.80 -7.75 1.91
CA PRO A 72 -4.27 -8.92 1.23
C PRO A 72 -3.36 -8.52 0.07
N VAL A 73 -2.29 -9.28 -0.16
CA VAL A 73 -1.33 -8.99 -1.24
C VAL A 73 -2.04 -8.94 -2.61
N SER A 74 -3.05 -9.80 -2.81
CA SER A 74 -3.90 -9.79 -4.01
C SER A 74 -4.54 -8.43 -4.24
N ASP A 75 -4.94 -7.71 -3.20
CA ASP A 75 -5.75 -6.49 -3.30
C ASP A 75 -4.89 -5.24 -3.44
N ILE A 76 -3.58 -5.36 -3.18
CA ILE A 76 -2.62 -4.29 -3.39
C ILE A 76 -2.52 -4.00 -4.90
N GLY A 77 -2.80 -2.75 -5.28
CA GLY A 77 -2.81 -2.30 -6.67
C GLY A 77 -4.07 -2.68 -7.45
N ALA A 78 -5.13 -3.18 -6.82
CA ALA A 78 -6.35 -3.61 -7.53
C ALA A 78 -6.93 -2.56 -8.48
N ALA A 79 -6.99 -1.29 -8.06
CA ALA A 79 -7.47 -0.19 -8.89
C ALA A 79 -6.58 0.06 -10.13
N LEU A 80 -5.28 -0.25 -10.06
CA LEU A 80 -4.36 -0.11 -11.19
C LEU A 80 -4.53 -1.25 -12.21
N ARG A 81 -5.08 -2.40 -11.80
CA ARG A 81 -5.36 -3.53 -12.71
C ARG A 81 -6.58 -3.25 -13.59
N GLY A 82 -7.65 -2.67 -13.02
CA GLY A 82 -8.85 -2.31 -13.77
C GLY A 82 -8.63 -1.28 -14.88
N SER A 83 -7.60 -0.43 -14.80
CA SER A 83 -7.25 0.52 -15.85
C SER A 83 -6.47 -0.09 -17.04
N LYS A 84 -5.89 -1.29 -16.89
CA LYS A 84 -5.22 -1.99 -18.01
C LYS A 84 -6.20 -2.76 -18.89
N ASP A 85 -7.29 -3.29 -18.33
CA ASP A 85 -8.27 -4.10 -19.06
C ASP A 85 -9.26 -3.28 -19.92
N GLN A 86 -9.33 -1.96 -19.74
CA GLN A 86 -10.15 -1.05 -20.58
C GLN A 86 -9.36 -0.46 -21.77
N ALA A 87 -8.09 -0.80 -21.93
CA ALA A 87 -7.22 -0.30 -22.99
C ALA A 87 -6.82 -1.39 -24.00
N MET A 88 -7.70 -2.36 -24.24
CA MET A 88 -7.56 -3.38 -25.29
C MET A 88 -8.83 -3.47 -26.14
#